data_AF-A0A916TVL6-F1
#
_entry.id   AF-A0A916TVL6-F1
#
_cell.length_a   1.000
_cell.length_b   1.000
_cell.length_c   1.000
_cell.angle_alpha   90.00
_cell.angle_beta   90.00
_cell.angle_gamma   90.00
#
_symmetry.space_group_name_H-M   'P 1'
#
loop_
_entity.id
_entity.type
_entity.pdbx_description
1 polymer ?
#
loop_
_entity_poly.entity_id
_entity_poly.type
_entity_poly.pdbx_seq_one_letter_code
_entity_poly.pdbx_strand_id
1 'polypeptide(L)'
;MPLGREGKLWSYTIQRFRPKTPPYAGPEAFSPWVVAYVELPGETIVEARLVDVAFEDVAIGMSLRLVQAPLDPDAADPVLIPAFAPAGHAV
;
A
#
# COMPACT_ATOMS: atom_id res chain seq x y z
N MET A 1 -2.66 -22.78 -2.71
CA MET A 1 -2.70 -22.09 -4.01
C MET A 1 -2.14 -20.68 -3.80
N PRO A 2 -1.21 -20.19 -4.63
CA PRO A 2 -0.78 -18.79 -4.58
C PRO A 2 -1.90 -17.85 -5.05
N LEU A 3 -1.93 -16.62 -4.53
CA LEU A 3 -2.85 -15.56 -4.97
C LEU A 3 -2.32 -14.82 -6.20
N GLY A 4 -3.22 -14.16 -6.94
CA GLY A 4 -2.88 -13.21 -7.98
C GLY A 4 -2.06 -12.02 -7.46
N ARG A 5 -1.34 -11.36 -8.37
CA ARG A 5 -0.49 -10.19 -8.06
C ARG A 5 -1.01 -8.89 -8.66
N GLU A 6 -2.12 -8.95 -9.38
CA GLU A 6 -2.75 -7.81 -10.05
C GLU A 6 -4.19 -7.70 -9.58
N GLY A 7 -4.67 -6.47 -9.42
CA GLY A 7 -6.01 -6.23 -8.92
C GLY A 7 -6.51 -4.83 -9.22
N LYS A 8 -7.67 -4.51 -8.68
CA LYS A 8 -8.29 -3.18 -8.78
C LYS A 8 -8.47 -2.60 -7.39
N LEU A 9 -8.29 -1.29 -7.26
CA LEU A 9 -8.60 -0.59 -6.02
C LEU A 9 -10.11 -0.67 -5.74
N TRP A 10 -10.51 -1.38 -4.70
CA TRP A 10 -11.91 -1.52 -4.29
C TRP A 10 -12.35 -0.36 -3.40
N SER A 11 -11.52 0.01 -2.42
CA SER A 11 -11.71 1.19 -1.57
C SER A 11 -10.38 1.64 -0.99
N TYR A 12 -10.33 2.84 -0.40
CA TYR A 12 -9.14 3.34 0.26
C TYR A 12 -9.47 4.33 1.38
N THR A 13 -8.48 4.57 2.23
CA THR A 13 -8.44 5.71 3.14
C THR A 13 -7.02 6.29 3.19
N ILE A 14 -6.88 7.52 3.68
CA ILE A 14 -5.57 8.11 3.97
C ILE A 14 -5.39 8.09 5.48
N GLN A 15 -4.44 7.29 5.94
CA GLN A 15 -4.03 7.29 7.34
C GLN A 15 -3.27 8.60 7.60
N ARG A 16 -3.93 9.57 8.24
CA ARG A 16 -3.35 10.90 8.52
C ARG A 16 -2.81 11.06 9.94
N PHE A 17 -2.93 10.01 10.76
CA PHE A 17 -2.40 9.98 12.11
C PHE A 17 -1.60 8.70 12.35
N ARG A 18 -0.62 8.77 13.24
CA ARG A 18 0.22 7.62 13.58
C ARG A 18 -0.63 6.50 14.20
N PRO A 19 -0.50 5.23 13.76
CA PRO A 19 -1.12 4.11 14.45
C PRO A 19 -0.66 4.04 15.91
N LYS A 20 -1.51 3.47 16.77
CA LYS A 20 -1.19 3.34 18.20
C LYS A 20 0.09 2.50 18.39
N THR A 21 0.89 2.89 19.38
CA THR A 21 2.11 2.16 19.78
C THR A 21 1.92 1.62 21.18
N PRO A 22 2.16 0.31 21.42
CA PRO A 22 2.38 -0.78 20.44
C PRO A 22 1.09 -1.16 19.66
N PRO A 23 1.15 -1.84 18.50
CA PRO A 23 2.29 -2.55 17.88
C PRO A 23 2.95 -1.85 16.67
N TYR A 24 2.70 -0.55 16.44
CA TYR A 24 3.31 0.15 15.29
C TYR A 24 4.85 0.14 15.37
N ALA A 25 5.48 -0.42 14.33
CA ALA A 25 6.93 -0.55 14.20
C ALA A 25 7.52 0.32 13.06
N GLY A 26 6.78 1.34 12.60
CA GLY A 26 7.27 2.31 11.64
C GLY A 26 8.02 3.49 12.31
N PRO A 27 8.47 4.48 11.52
CA PRO A 27 9.27 5.59 12.03
C PRO A 27 8.53 6.41 13.09
N GLU A 28 9.28 7.03 14.01
CA GLU A 28 8.72 7.93 15.03
C GLU A 28 8.13 9.20 14.39
N ALA A 29 8.86 9.76 13.41
CA ALA A 29 8.36 10.82 12.54
C ALA A 29 7.30 10.24 11.58
N PHE A 30 6.04 10.49 11.88
CA PHE A 30 4.93 9.98 11.09
C PHE A 30 4.70 10.81 9.82
N SER A 31 4.58 10.12 8.68
CA SER A 31 4.08 10.67 7.42
C SER A 31 2.80 9.96 7.02
N PRO A 32 1.76 10.66 6.49
CA PRO A 32 0.55 10.00 6.01
C PRO A 32 0.82 9.02 4.86
N TRP A 33 0.00 7.98 4.75
CA TRP A 33 0.02 7.06 3.62
C TRP A 33 -1.39 6.59 3.26
N VAL A 34 -1.53 6.06 2.04
CA VAL A 34 -2.79 5.47 1.58
C VAL A 34 -2.86 4.03 2.07
N VAL A 35 -3.98 3.68 2.70
CA VAL A 35 -4.37 2.29 2.99
C VAL A 35 -5.38 1.89 1.92
N ALA A 36 -5.00 0.89 1.12
CA ALA A 36 -5.77 0.42 -0.02
C ALA A 36 -6.36 -0.96 0.27
N TYR A 37 -7.61 -1.14 -0.12
CA TYR A 37 -8.28 -2.42 -0.23
C TYR A 37 -8.30 -2.81 -1.70
N VAL A 38 -7.52 -3.82 -2.08
CA VAL A 38 -7.33 -4.24 -3.49
C VAL A 38 -8.07 -5.54 -3.73
N GLU A 39 -9.05 -5.51 -4.64
CA GLU A 39 -9.72 -6.72 -5.12
C GLU A 39 -8.79 -7.46 -6.08
N LEU A 40 -8.46 -8.71 -5.73
CA LEU A 40 -7.88 -9.69 -6.62
C LEU A 40 -9.03 -10.44 -7.31
N PRO A 41 -9.17 -10.36 -8.66
CA PRO A 41 -10.37 -10.80 -9.35
C PRO A 41 -10.74 -12.26 -9.09
N GLY A 42 -11.94 -12.50 -8.57
CA GLY A 42 -12.44 -13.85 -8.27
C GLY A 42 -11.76 -14.53 -7.07
N GLU A 43 -10.93 -13.80 -6.32
CA GLU A 43 -10.19 -14.31 -5.18
C GLU A 43 -10.63 -13.61 -3.88
N THR A 44 -9.90 -12.58 -3.44
CA THR A 44 -10.09 -11.90 -2.15
C THR A 44 -9.80 -10.40 -2.28
N ILE A 45 -10.12 -9.64 -1.22
CA ILE A 45 -9.70 -8.25 -1.07
C ILE A 45 -8.53 -8.21 -0.07
N VAL A 46 -7.43 -7.57 -0.46
CA VAL A 46 -6.22 -7.43 0.36
C VAL A 46 -6.10 -5.98 0.85
N GLU A 47 -5.94 -5.80 2.16
CA GLU A 47 -5.56 -4.51 2.75
C GLU A 47 -4.03 -4.36 2.75
N ALA A 48 -3.51 -3.31 2.12
CA ALA A 48 -2.08 -3.01 2.10
C ALA A 48 -1.82 -1.52 1.82
N ARG A 49 -0.56 -1.07 1.94
CA ARG A 49 -0.20 0.29 1.53
C ARG A 49 -0.28 0.43 0.00
N LEU A 50 -0.71 1.60 -0.46
CA LEU A 50 -0.59 2.02 -1.85
C LEU A 50 0.56 3.04 -1.96
N VAL A 51 1.51 2.76 -2.84
CA VAL A 51 2.73 3.56 -3.08
C VAL A 51 2.78 4.04 -4.52
N ASP A 52 3.74 4.92 -4.82
CA ASP A 52 3.98 5.47 -6.17
C ASP A 52 2.76 6.15 -6.80
N VAL A 53 1.95 6.83 -5.97
CA VAL A 53 0.79 7.62 -6.39
C VAL A 53 0.56 8.77 -5.41
N ALA A 54 0.24 9.95 -5.93
CA ALA A 54 -0.15 11.10 -5.09
C ALA A 54 -1.55 10.88 -4.51
N PHE A 55 -1.86 11.53 -3.39
CA PHE A 55 -3.15 11.33 -2.69
C PHE A 55 -4.36 11.73 -3.53
N GLU A 56 -4.21 12.80 -4.30
CA GLU A 56 -5.21 13.34 -5.23
C GLU A 56 -5.46 12.45 -6.46
N ASP A 57 -4.51 11.56 -6.79
CA ASP A 57 -4.59 10.68 -7.95
C ASP A 57 -5.17 9.30 -7.61
N VAL A 58 -5.49 9.04 -6.33
CA VAL A 58 -6.06 7.77 -5.89
C VAL A 58 -7.54 7.68 -6.30
N ALA A 59 -7.83 6.78 -7.23
CA ALA A 59 -9.18 6.56 -7.73
C ALA A 59 -9.62 5.10 -7.58
N ILE A 60 -10.81 4.88 -7.02
CA ILE A 60 -11.46 3.56 -6.98
C ILE A 60 -11.57 3.01 -8.41
N GLY A 61 -11.22 1.73 -8.58
CA GLY A 61 -11.22 1.02 -9.86
C GLY A 61 -9.88 1.06 -10.61
N MET A 62 -8.89 1.85 -10.17
CA MET A 62 -7.57 1.90 -10.80
C MET A 62 -6.86 0.54 -10.73
N SER A 63 -6.12 0.19 -11.79
CA SER A 63 -5.37 -1.07 -11.86
C SER A 63 -4.09 -0.99 -11.03
N LEU A 64 -3.87 -1.98 -10.18
CA LEU A 64 -2.76 -2.06 -9.25
C LEU A 64 -2.00 -3.37 -9.39
N ARG A 65 -0.70 -3.37 -9.03
CA ARG A 65 0.13 -4.57 -8.96
C ARG A 65 0.86 -4.67 -7.62
N LEU A 66 1.07 -5.89 -7.14
CA LEU A 66 1.78 -6.19 -5.90
C LEU A 66 3.29 -5.92 -6.03
N VAL A 67 3.80 -5.07 -5.13
CA VAL A 67 5.21 -4.68 -5.01
C VAL A 67 5.70 -4.89 -3.57
N GLN A 68 7.00 -4.67 -3.34
CA GLN A 68 7.56 -4.53 -2.01
C GLN A 68 7.94 -3.06 -1.80
N ALA A 69 7.62 -2.53 -0.63
CA ALA A 69 7.97 -1.17 -0.24
C ALA A 69 8.66 -1.17 1.13
N PRO A 70 9.59 -0.24 1.40
CA PRO A 70 10.17 -0.10 2.73
C PRO A 70 9.10 0.35 3.75
N LEU A 71 9.11 -0.25 4.94
CA LEU A 71 8.26 0.18 6.05
C LEU A 71 8.61 1.61 6.48
N ASP A 72 9.92 1.88 6.55
CA ASP A 72 10.58 3.15 6.79
C ASP A 72 11.58 3.42 5.65
N PRO A 73 11.33 4.40 4.77
CA PRO A 73 12.22 4.69 3.63
C PRO A 73 13.56 5.31 4.03
N ASP A 74 13.67 5.87 5.24
CA ASP A 74 14.88 6.55 5.71
C ASP A 74 15.78 5.62 6.56
N ALA A 75 15.34 4.38 6.81
CA ALA A 75 16.12 3.40 7.56
C ALA A 75 17.34 2.89 6.77
N ALA A 76 18.46 2.70 7.46
CA ALA A 76 19.70 2.19 6.85
C ALA A 76 19.58 0.73 6.33
N ASP A 77 18.76 -0.09 6.99
CA ASP A 77 18.40 -1.45 6.57
C ASP A 77 16.88 -1.62 6.70
N PRO A 78 16.11 -1.25 5.65
CA PRO A 78 14.66 -1.15 5.75
C PRO A 78 13.99 -2.53 5.69
N VAL A 79 13.08 -2.78 6.64
CA VAL A 79 12.15 -3.92 6.57
C VAL A 79 11.20 -3.70 5.39
N LEU A 80 11.16 -4.65 4.46
CA LEU A 80 10.23 -4.61 3.33
C LEU A 80 8.87 -5.18 3.70
N ILE A 81 7.81 -4.49 3.26
CA ILE A 81 6.42 -4.90 3.42
C ILE A 81 5.75 -5.10 2.05
N PRO A 82 4.74 -5.98 1.95
CA PRO A 82 3.90 -6.03 0.78
C PRO A 82 3.11 -4.72 0.63
N ALA A 83 3.05 -4.21 -0.59
CA ALA A 83 2.32 -3.01 -0.97
C ALA A 83 1.78 -3.15 -2.39
N PHE A 84 0.96 -2.19 -2.84
CA PHE A 84 0.53 -2.09 -4.23
C PHE A 84 1.01 -0.77 -4.85
N ALA A 85 1.21 -0.77 -6.16
CA ALA A 85 1.51 0.42 -6.96
C ALA A 85 0.65 0.42 -8.24
N PRO A 86 0.38 1.60 -8.86
CA PRO A 86 -0.31 1.67 -10.15
C PRO A 86 0.35 0.79 -11.21
N ALA A 87 -0.44 -0.06 -11.88
CA ALA A 87 0.09 -1.02 -12.85
C ALA A 87 0.78 -0.35 -14.05
N GLY A 88 0.38 0.88 -14.40
CA GLY A 88 0.97 1.67 -15.49
C GLY A 88 2.26 2.43 -15.15
N HIS A 89 2.73 2.39 -13.89
CA HIS A 89 3.99 3.00 -13.50
C HIS A 89 5.11 1.97 -13.63
N ALA A 90 5.74 1.90 -14.81
CA ALA A 90 7.00 1.20 -14.97
C ALA A 90 8.10 2.02 -14.27
N VAL A 91 8.80 1.41 -13.33
CA VAL A 91 10.09 1.92 -12.83
C VAL A 91 11.17 1.68 -13.88
#